data_AF-E0J7N3-F1
#
_entry.id   AF-E0J7N3-F1
#
_cell.length_a   1.000
_cell.length_b   1.000
_cell.length_c   1.000
_cell.angle_alpha   90.00
_cell.angle_beta   90.00
_cell.angle_gamma   90.00
#
_symmetry.space_group_name_H-M   'P 1'
#
loop_
_entity.id
_entity.type
_entity.pdbx_description
1 polymer ?
#
loop_
_entity_poly.entity_id
_entity_poly.type
_entity_poly.pdbx_seq_one_letter_code
_entity_poly.pdbx_strand_id
1 'polypeptide(L)'
;MKYIIFLFRAIWLALSLLILFFSMHRLSLLDSTRDVSELISLMSYGMMVICFPTGIVFFIALIFIGTVSDIIGVRIDSKYIMAIIIWLYFLSGGYIQWFVLSKRIINK
;
A
#
# COMPACT_ATOMS: atom_id res chain seq x y z
N MET A 1 -20.95 -0.65 -17.87
CA MET A 1 -20.24 -0.20 -16.64
C MET A 1 -19.66 -1.34 -15.79
N LYS A 2 -20.43 -2.38 -15.42
CA LYS A 2 -19.94 -3.46 -14.52
C LYS A 2 -18.62 -4.12 -14.97
N TYR A 3 -18.46 -4.41 -16.26
CA TYR A 3 -17.23 -5.00 -16.83
C TYR A 3 -16.01 -4.07 -16.77
N ILE A 4 -16.21 -2.77 -16.97
CA ILE A 4 -15.14 -1.76 -16.91
C ILE A 4 -14.60 -1.65 -15.48
N ILE A 5 -15.49 -1.62 -14.48
CA ILE A 5 -15.10 -1.59 -13.06
C ILE A 5 -14.42 -2.89 -12.63
N PHE A 6 -14.87 -4.03 -13.18
CA PHE A 6 -14.20 -5.31 -12.97
C PHE A 6 -12.77 -5.30 -13.55
N LEU A 7 -12.58 -4.74 -14.74
CA LEU A 7 -11.26 -4.56 -15.34
C LEU A 7 -10.35 -3.69 -14.47
N PHE A 8 -10.84 -2.54 -13.99
CA PHE A 8 -10.06 -1.67 -13.09
C PHE A 8 -9.68 -2.38 -11.78
N ARG A 9 -10.58 -3.18 -11.19
CA ARG A 9 -10.28 -4.01 -10.01
C ARG A 9 -9.16 -5.00 -10.27
N ALA A 10 -9.22 -5.69 -11.41
CA ALA A 10 -8.22 -6.68 -11.79
C ALA A 10 -6.85 -6.03 -12.05
N ILE A 11 -6.82 -4.90 -12.77
CA ILE A 11 -5.60 -4.13 -13.03
C ILE A 11 -5.01 -3.62 -11.72
N TRP A 12 -5.82 -3.06 -10.83
CA TRP A 12 -5.38 -2.59 -9.52
C TRP A 12 -4.76 -3.72 -8.67
N LEU A 13 -5.43 -4.88 -8.59
CA LEU A 13 -4.90 -6.04 -7.88
C LEU A 13 -3.58 -6.54 -8.47
N ALA A 14 -3.50 -6.63 -9.81
CA ALA A 14 -2.30 -7.07 -10.49
C ALA A 14 -1.12 -6.11 -10.24
N LEU A 15 -1.35 -4.80 -10.34
CA LEU A 15 -0.33 -3.78 -10.06
C LEU A 15 0.11 -3.82 -8.59
N SER A 16 -0.83 -3.95 -7.65
CA SER A 16 -0.53 -4.09 -6.23
C SER A 16 0.37 -5.30 -5.94
N LEU A 17 0.08 -6.46 -6.54
CA LEU A 17 0.89 -7.67 -6.40
C LEU A 17 2.25 -7.53 -7.07
N LEU A 18 2.33 -6.89 -8.24
CA LEU A 18 3.60 -6.61 -8.91
C LEU A 18 4.49 -5.71 -8.05
N ILE A 19 3.94 -4.64 -7.46
CA ILE A 19 4.67 -3.74 -6.56
C ILE A 19 5.24 -4.53 -5.38
N LEU A 20 4.44 -5.40 -4.76
CA LEU A 20 4.92 -6.24 -3.65
C LEU A 20 6.04 -7.19 -4.11
N PHE A 21 5.85 -7.88 -5.23
CA PHE A 21 6.82 -8.84 -5.76
C PHE A 21 8.17 -8.17 -6.05
N PHE A 22 8.17 -7.05 -6.78
CA PHE A 22 9.38 -6.29 -7.07
C PHE A 22 10.03 -5.73 -5.80
N SER A 23 9.22 -5.25 -4.85
CA SER A 23 9.73 -4.76 -3.57
C SER A 23 10.41 -5.86 -2.78
N MET A 24 9.81 -7.05 -2.67
CA MET A 24 10.40 -8.18 -1.95
C MET A 24 11.68 -8.69 -2.58
N HIS A 25 11.69 -8.84 -3.92
CA HIS A 25 12.88 -9.23 -4.67
C HIS A 25 14.02 -8.21 -4.53
N ARG A 26 13.70 -6.92 -4.55
CA ARG A 26 14.70 -5.87 -4.33
C ARG A 26 15.19 -5.93 -2.89
N LEU A 27 14.29 -6.09 -1.91
CA LEU A 27 14.62 -6.14 -0.48
C LEU A 27 15.55 -7.29 -0.08
N SER A 28 15.53 -8.41 -0.81
CA SER A 28 16.48 -9.51 -0.63
C SER A 28 17.89 -9.23 -1.12
N LEU A 29 18.09 -8.19 -1.94
CA LEU A 29 19.39 -7.79 -2.47
C LEU A 29 20.01 -6.61 -1.71
N LEU A 30 19.26 -5.99 -0.79
CA LEU A 30 19.70 -4.80 -0.06
C LEU A 30 20.17 -5.15 1.36
N ASP A 31 21.39 -4.75 1.69
CA ASP A 31 21.96 -4.85 3.04
C ASP A 31 21.93 -3.53 3.82
N SER A 32 21.89 -2.38 3.13
CA SER A 32 21.86 -1.05 3.73
C SER A 32 20.48 -0.68 4.27
N THR A 33 20.42 -0.22 5.52
CA THR A 33 19.18 0.23 6.18
C THR A 33 18.56 1.46 5.50
N ARG A 34 19.38 2.35 4.94
CA ARG A 34 18.93 3.52 4.20
C ARG A 34 18.19 3.11 2.92
N ASP A 35 18.79 2.23 2.14
CA ASP A 35 18.25 1.78 0.86
C ASP A 35 16.94 1.02 1.07
N VAL A 36 16.83 0.28 2.19
CA VAL A 36 15.59 -0.39 2.61
C VAL A 36 14.48 0.63 2.89
N SER A 37 14.78 1.71 3.60
CA SER A 37 13.81 2.77 3.89
C SER A 37 13.35 3.49 2.61
N GLU A 38 14.27 3.78 1.68
CA GLU A 38 13.95 4.39 0.40
C GLU A 38 13.06 3.46 -0.46
N LEU A 39 13.36 2.16 -0.49
CA LEU A 39 12.55 1.18 -1.20
C LEU A 39 11.13 1.04 -0.63
N ILE A 40 10.99 1.01 0.69
CA ILE A 40 9.69 0.96 1.36
C ILE A 40 8.90 2.25 1.11
N SER A 41 9.58 3.40 1.06
CA SER A 41 8.95 4.67 0.68
C SER A 41 8.45 4.62 -0.76
N LEU A 42 9.27 4.14 -1.71
CA LEU A 42 8.88 3.96 -3.12
C LEU A 42 7.67 3.03 -3.28
N MET A 43 7.67 1.90 -2.56
CA MET A 43 6.54 0.97 -2.52
C MET A 43 5.27 1.67 -2.01
N SER A 44 5.38 2.44 -0.93
CA SER A 44 4.27 3.20 -0.34
C SER A 44 3.71 4.24 -1.31
N TYR A 45 4.58 4.97 -2.02
CA TYR A 45 4.16 5.92 -3.07
C TYR A 45 3.48 5.22 -4.24
N GLY A 46 4.02 4.09 -4.72
CA GLY A 46 3.40 3.30 -5.78
C GLY A 46 2.00 2.84 -5.40
N MET A 47 1.85 2.33 -4.18
CA MET A 47 0.55 1.92 -3.63
C MET A 47 -0.42 3.10 -3.45
N MET A 48 0.07 4.25 -3.00
CA MET A 48 -0.74 5.47 -2.86
C MET A 48 -1.33 5.92 -4.20
N VAL A 49 -0.54 5.89 -5.28
CA VAL A 49 -0.96 6.30 -6.62
C VAL A 49 -2.03 5.38 -7.18
N ILE A 50 -1.85 4.06 -7.11
CA ILE A 50 -2.83 3.11 -7.64
C ILE A 50 -4.13 3.07 -6.82
N CYS A 51 -4.07 3.51 -5.56
CA CYS A 51 -5.21 3.62 -4.66
C CYS A 51 -5.80 5.04 -4.63
N PHE A 52 -5.45 5.95 -5.52
CA PHE A 52 -5.99 7.32 -5.49
C PHE A 52 -7.52 7.33 -5.69
N PRO A 53 -8.30 8.11 -4.91
CA PRO A 53 -7.87 9.06 -3.88
C PRO A 53 -7.72 8.47 -2.47
N THR A 54 -8.26 7.28 -2.20
CA THR A 54 -8.22 6.68 -0.85
C THR A 54 -6.81 6.45 -0.32
N GLY A 55 -5.85 6.20 -1.22
CA GLY A 55 -4.43 6.06 -0.92
C GLY A 55 -3.84 7.28 -0.21
N ILE A 56 -4.27 8.50 -0.52
CA ILE A 56 -3.78 9.71 0.15
C ILE A 56 -4.22 9.74 1.62
N VAL A 57 -5.49 9.44 1.88
CA VAL A 57 -6.04 9.39 3.24
C VAL A 57 -5.30 8.35 4.08
N PHE A 58 -5.07 7.17 3.50
CA PHE A 58 -4.30 6.11 4.12
C PHE A 58 -2.83 6.52 4.34
N PHE A 59 -2.21 7.19 3.37
CA PHE A 59 -0.82 7.66 3.50
C PHE A 59 -0.66 8.66 4.66
N ILE A 60 -1.57 9.62 4.79
CA ILE A 60 -1.58 10.57 5.91
C ILE A 60 -1.75 9.85 7.25
N ALA A 61 -2.69 8.89 7.31
CA ALA A 61 -2.91 8.10 8.51
C ALA A 61 -1.69 7.20 8.85
N LEU A 62 -0.98 6.67 7.86
CA LEU A 62 0.24 5.90 8.05
C LEU A 62 1.36 6.76 8.65
N ILE A 63 1.53 8.00 8.18
CA ILE A 63 2.50 8.94 8.78
C ILE A 63 2.18 9.16 10.25
N PHE A 64 0.89 9.39 10.57
CA PHE A 64 0.46 9.58 11.95
C PHE A 64 0.68 8.33 12.83
N ILE A 65 0.39 7.14 12.32
CA ILE A 65 0.65 5.89 13.04
C ILE A 65 2.15 5.69 13.25
N GLY A 66 2.97 6.01 12.24
CA GLY A 66 4.43 5.93 12.31
C GLY A 66 5.01 6.85 13.38
N THR A 67 4.57 8.11 13.43
CA THR A 67 5.03 9.05 14.46
C THR A 67 4.61 8.63 15.87
N VAL A 68 3.37 8.16 16.04
CA VAL A 68 2.90 7.65 17.34
C VAL A 68 3.68 6.40 17.77
N SER A 69 3.97 5.50 16.83
CA SER A 69 4.72 4.27 17.12
C SER A 69 6.16 4.55 17.57
N ASP A 70 6.82 5.54 16.97
CA ASP A 70 8.18 5.95 17.38
C ASP A 70 8.18 6.60 18.77
N ILE A 71 7.15 7.37 19.13
CA ILE A 71 6.99 7.95 20.49
C ILE A 71 6.83 6.85 21.55
N ILE A 72 6.09 5.78 21.24
CA ILE A 72 5.81 4.67 22.17
C ILE A 72 6.96 3.65 22.19
N GLY A 73 7.93 3.76 21.26
CA GLY A 73 9.05 2.84 21.15
C GLY A 73 8.71 1.49 20.51
N VAL A 74 7.59 1.39 19.78
CA VAL A 74 7.21 0.18 19.05
C VAL A 74 7.96 0.15 17.73
N ARG A 75 8.92 -0.77 17.60
CA ARG A 75 9.74 -0.94 16.39
C ARG A 75 9.57 -2.34 15.81
N ILE A 76 9.49 -2.40 14.48
CA ILE A 76 9.47 -3.66 13.73
C ILE A 76 10.86 -3.82 13.11
N ASP A 77 11.66 -4.74 13.64
CA ASP A 77 13.04 -4.94 13.17
C ASP A 77 13.12 -5.64 11.80
N SER A 78 12.11 -6.43 11.45
CA SER A 78 12.10 -7.15 10.18
C SER A 78 11.61 -6.26 9.04
N LYS A 79 12.53 -5.92 8.13
CA LYS A 79 12.25 -5.18 6.89
C LYS A 79 11.16 -5.84 6.03
N TYR A 80 11.11 -7.17 6.00
CA TYR A 80 10.09 -7.92 5.24
C TYR A 80 8.70 -7.79 5.88
N ILE A 81 8.62 -7.93 7.20
CA ILE A 81 7.35 -7.82 7.93
C ILE A 81 6.81 -6.39 7.78
N MET A 82 7.67 -5.38 7.92
CA MET A 82 7.28 -3.98 7.73
C MET A 82 6.73 -3.73 6.32
N ALA A 83 7.40 -4.24 5.28
CA ALA A 83 6.93 -4.09 3.91
C ALA A 83 5.57 -4.78 3.67
N ILE A 84 5.36 -5.99 4.20
CA ILE A 84 4.06 -6.70 4.10
C ILE A 84 2.96 -5.90 4.81
N ILE A 85 3.22 -5.39 6.02
CA ILE A 85 2.24 -4.62 6.79
C ILE A 85 1.81 -3.36 6.04
N ILE A 86 2.77 -2.59 5.54
CA ILE A 86 2.50 -1.37 4.78
C ILE A 86 1.73 -1.70 3.49
N TRP A 87 2.12 -2.76 2.79
CA TRP A 87 1.41 -3.20 1.60
C TRP A 87 -0.04 -3.61 1.90
N LEU A 88 -0.27 -4.44 2.93
CA LEU A 88 -1.61 -4.85 3.36
C LEU A 88 -2.46 -3.64 3.75
N TYR A 89 -1.85 -2.67 4.44
CA TYR A 89 -2.51 -1.44 4.83
C TYR A 89 -3.03 -0.67 3.61
N PHE A 90 -2.20 -0.41 2.59
CA PHE A 90 -2.67 0.26 1.37
C PHE A 90 -3.61 -0.60 0.52
N LEU A 91 -3.42 -1.92 0.51
CA LEU A 91 -4.31 -2.85 -0.18
C LEU A 91 -5.73 -2.74 0.40
N SER A 92 -5.85 -2.63 1.73
CA SER A 92 -7.14 -2.43 2.39
C SER A 92 -7.81 -1.11 1.98
N GLY A 93 -7.04 -0.03 1.82
CA GLY A 93 -7.53 1.26 1.32
C GLY A 93 -8.08 1.15 -0.11
N GLY A 94 -7.30 0.54 -1.02
CA GLY A 94 -7.75 0.30 -2.39
C GLY A 94 -8.94 -0.65 -2.47
N TYR A 95 -9.04 -1.64 -1.57
CA TYR A 95 -10.22 -2.50 -1.47
C TYR A 95 -11.48 -1.70 -1.12
N ILE A 96 -11.41 -0.79 -0.14
CA ILE A 96 -12.55 0.08 0.23
C ILE A 96 -12.98 0.92 -0.98
N GLN A 97 -12.03 1.50 -1.71
CA GLN A 97 -12.32 2.26 -2.94
C GLN A 97 -13.06 1.41 -3.98
N TRP A 98 -12.47 0.29 -4.36
CA TRP A 98 -12.94 -0.47 -5.50
C TRP A 98 -14.12 -1.38 -5.20
N PHE A 99 -14.31 -1.83 -3.96
CA PHE A 99 -15.38 -2.77 -3.61
C PHE A 99 -16.51 -2.17 -2.78
N VAL A 100 -16.24 -1.14 -1.97
CA VAL A 100 -17.26 -0.50 -1.12
C VAL A 100 -17.78 0.79 -1.76
N LEU A 101 -16.88 1.74 -2.03
CA LEU A 101 -17.26 3.06 -2.54
C LEU A 101 -17.80 2.99 -3.97
N SER A 102 -17.12 2.28 -4.88
CA SER A 102 -17.58 2.15 -6.26
C SER A 102 -18.98 1.54 -6.34
N LYS A 103 -19.28 0.50 -5.54
CA LYS A 103 -20.60 -0.14 -5.51
C LYS A 103 -21.69 0.82 -5.04
N ARG A 104 -21.42 1.65 -4.02
CA ARG A 104 -22.38 2.64 -3.51
C ARG A 104 -22.70 3.73 -4.53
N ILE A 105 -21.73 4.11 -5.37
CA ILE A 105 -21.92 5.13 -6.40
C ILE A 105 -22.76 4.57 -7.56
N ILE A 106 -22.55 3.30 -7.94
CA ILE A 106 -23.27 2.68 -9.09
C ILE A 106 -24.71 2.29 -8.75
N ASN A 107 -24.99 1.95 -7.49
CA ASN A 107 -26.33 1.58 -7.03
C ASN A 107 -27.18 2.80 -6.61
N LYS A 108 -26.64 4.02 -6.68
CA LYS A 108 -27.42 5.26 -6.63
C LYS A 108 -27.83 5.65 -8.03
#